data_AF-A0A936JD74-F1
#
_entry.id   AF-A0A936JD74-F1
#
_cell.length_a   1.000
_cell.length_b   1.000
_cell.length_c   1.000
_cell.angle_alpha   90.00
_cell.angle_beta   90.00
_cell.angle_gamma   90.00
#
_symmetry.space_group_name_H-M   'P 1'
#
loop_
_entity.id
_entity.type
_entity.pdbx_description
1 polymer ?
#
loop_
_entity_poly.entity_id
_entity_poly.type
_entity_poly.pdbx_seq_one_letter_code
_entity_poly.pdbx_strand_id
1 'polypeptide(L)'
;MDGLVCSEFTTVVNDPAGVRIDPQENNMMGYFIGCSSYIFTYDQSALKVADYNSSRRNYLRTYRRTPNTNTISTAPNLVFPINQELVDPYNDITLRWDPVPNAGFYVVEVSRSSSMDVDYKVYTTKNPFLRLRNLLANRPDYRWRVTPYNEAYFDVVSSPIQRFKTGIVNSVSQIEEISYMDIVPNPISQGKSIEIWMNNLANFQGNISMINAAGVKVFERANQFFNKGDDKILIPSDNMAKGLYFLNINTTEGIITKKLILQ
;
A
#
# COMPACT_ATOMS: atom_id res chain seq x y z
N MET A 1 43.51 -7.34 -35.28
CA MET A 1 42.69 -7.40 -34.06
C MET A 1 42.23 -8.83 -33.96
N ASP A 2 43.05 -9.68 -33.37
CA ASP A 2 42.74 -11.10 -33.29
C ASP A 2 41.66 -11.28 -32.23
N GLY A 3 40.44 -11.56 -32.71
CA GLY A 3 39.29 -11.85 -31.86
C GLY A 3 39.62 -13.08 -31.03
N LEU A 4 39.69 -12.90 -29.71
CA LEU A 4 39.98 -13.98 -28.76
C LEU A 4 38.95 -15.11 -28.93
N VAL A 5 39.37 -16.18 -29.59
CA VAL A 5 38.69 -17.48 -29.65
C VAL A 5 38.79 -18.13 -28.27
N CYS A 6 37.83 -18.98 -27.92
CA CYS A 6 37.88 -19.73 -26.65
C CYS A 6 39.22 -20.48 -26.49
N SER A 7 39.66 -20.64 -25.26
CA SER A 7 40.75 -21.57 -24.95
C SER A 7 40.36 -22.97 -25.39
N GLU A 8 41.18 -23.60 -26.24
CA GLU A 8 40.92 -24.95 -26.74
C GLU A 8 40.96 -25.98 -25.61
N PHE A 9 40.03 -26.92 -25.63
CA PHE A 9 40.02 -28.06 -24.74
C PHE A 9 41.03 -29.13 -25.21
N THR A 10 42.16 -29.22 -24.51
CA THR A 10 43.28 -30.08 -24.92
C THR A 10 43.27 -31.47 -24.27
N THR A 11 42.37 -31.73 -23.33
CA THR A 11 42.32 -32.99 -22.58
C THR A 11 41.60 -34.07 -23.40
N VAL A 12 42.14 -35.29 -23.43
CA VAL A 12 41.46 -36.42 -24.08
C VAL A 12 40.46 -37.02 -23.10
N VAL A 13 39.18 -36.87 -23.40
CA VAL A 13 38.08 -37.48 -22.64
C VAL A 13 37.26 -38.33 -23.60
N ASN A 14 36.93 -39.56 -23.18
CA ASN A 14 36.08 -40.47 -23.94
C ASN A 14 34.76 -40.70 -23.20
N ASP A 15 33.68 -40.96 -23.93
CA ASP A 15 32.42 -41.44 -23.37
C ASP A 15 32.52 -42.91 -22.90
N PRO A 16 31.49 -43.48 -22.26
CA PRO A 16 31.49 -44.89 -21.84
C PRO A 16 31.61 -45.90 -22.99
N ALA A 17 31.37 -45.49 -24.25
CA ALA A 17 31.55 -46.32 -25.44
C ALA A 17 32.96 -46.17 -26.04
N GLY A 18 33.84 -45.36 -25.44
CA GLY A 18 35.21 -45.13 -25.90
C GLY A 18 35.33 -44.07 -27.01
N VAL A 19 34.26 -43.34 -27.31
CA VAL A 19 34.25 -42.28 -28.32
C VAL A 19 34.82 -40.99 -27.73
N ARG A 20 35.78 -40.37 -28.43
CA ARG A 20 36.36 -39.09 -28.00
C ARG A 20 35.29 -38.00 -27.97
N ILE A 21 35.23 -37.29 -26.84
CA ILE A 21 34.38 -36.14 -26.63
C ILE A 21 35.19 -34.88 -26.95
N ASP A 22 34.60 -34.03 -27.78
CA ASP A 22 35.10 -32.69 -28.07
C ASP A 22 34.05 -31.66 -27.60
N PRO A 23 34.21 -31.10 -26.39
CA PRO A 23 33.23 -30.17 -25.84
C PRO A 23 33.26 -28.84 -26.57
N GLN A 24 32.08 -28.30 -26.87
CA GLN A 24 31.96 -26.94 -27.40
C GLN A 24 32.29 -25.91 -26.30
N GLU A 25 33.45 -25.26 -26.38
CA GLU A 25 33.98 -24.39 -25.32
C GLU A 25 33.22 -23.06 -25.21
N ASN A 26 32.62 -22.57 -26.30
CA ASN A 26 31.76 -21.38 -26.26
C ASN A 26 30.31 -21.66 -25.85
N ASN A 27 30.00 -22.86 -25.32
CA ASN A 27 28.65 -23.16 -24.87
C ASN A 27 28.34 -22.41 -23.56
N MET A 28 27.24 -21.64 -23.53
CA MET A 28 26.77 -20.87 -22.37
C MET A 28 26.47 -21.75 -21.14
N MET A 29 26.13 -23.03 -21.36
CA MET A 29 25.91 -24.01 -20.30
C MET A 29 27.15 -24.85 -19.98
N GLY A 30 28.27 -24.57 -20.63
CA GLY A 30 29.57 -25.17 -20.32
C GLY A 30 30.22 -24.50 -19.11
N TYR A 31 31.30 -25.12 -18.63
CA TYR A 31 32.13 -24.59 -17.54
C TYR A 31 33.43 -23.95 -18.04
N PHE A 32 33.52 -23.73 -19.36
CA PHE A 32 34.63 -23.00 -19.97
C PHE A 32 34.49 -21.51 -19.67
N ILE A 33 35.61 -20.87 -19.34
CA ILE A 33 35.68 -19.45 -19.01
C ILE A 33 36.61 -18.74 -20.00
N GLY A 34 36.45 -17.43 -20.18
CA GLY A 34 37.35 -16.62 -21.01
C GLY A 34 37.04 -16.59 -22.52
N CYS A 35 35.90 -17.12 -22.97
CA CYS A 35 35.46 -16.92 -24.35
C CYS A 35 35.00 -15.47 -24.60
N SER A 36 35.25 -14.94 -25.81
CA SER A 36 34.73 -13.64 -26.27
C SER A 36 33.21 -13.59 -26.39
N SER A 37 32.58 -14.74 -26.63
CA SER A 37 31.12 -14.90 -26.67
C SER A 37 30.72 -16.31 -26.25
N TYR A 38 29.52 -16.44 -25.70
CA TYR A 38 28.92 -17.72 -25.36
C TYR A 38 27.59 -17.88 -26.09
N ILE A 39 27.30 -19.09 -26.55
CA ILE A 39 26.07 -19.43 -27.26
C ILE A 39 25.35 -20.59 -26.58
N PHE A 40 24.03 -20.60 -26.66
CA PHE A 40 23.28 -21.83 -26.43
C PHE A 40 23.24 -22.63 -27.73
N THR A 41 23.38 -23.95 -27.64
CA THR A 41 23.19 -24.81 -28.82
C THR A 41 21.76 -24.70 -29.33
N TYR A 42 21.53 -25.18 -30.55
CA TYR A 42 20.19 -25.25 -31.13
C TYR A 42 19.25 -26.06 -30.22
N ASP A 43 19.66 -27.25 -29.80
CA ASP A 43 18.83 -28.12 -28.95
C ASP A 43 18.58 -27.51 -27.58
N GLN A 44 19.58 -26.89 -26.95
CA GLN A 44 19.38 -26.16 -25.69
C GLN A 44 18.37 -25.03 -25.85
N SER A 45 18.44 -24.30 -26.96
CA SER A 45 17.49 -23.23 -27.26
C SER A 45 16.08 -23.77 -27.52
N ALA A 46 15.96 -24.86 -28.28
CA ALA A 46 14.70 -25.54 -28.55
C ALA A 46 14.06 -26.09 -27.26
N LEU A 47 14.85 -26.72 -26.37
CA LEU A 47 14.38 -27.24 -25.10
C LEU A 47 13.91 -26.13 -24.15
N LYS A 48 14.61 -25.00 -24.09
CA LYS A 48 14.15 -23.82 -23.33
C LYS A 48 12.80 -23.33 -23.83
N VAL A 49 12.62 -23.23 -25.15
CA VAL A 49 11.35 -22.83 -25.77
C VAL A 49 10.26 -23.87 -25.52
N ALA A 50 10.58 -25.16 -25.57
CA ALA A 50 9.64 -26.24 -25.28
C ALA A 50 9.19 -26.26 -23.82
N ASP A 51 10.10 -26.09 -22.85
CA ASP A 51 9.76 -25.95 -21.42
C ASP A 51 8.88 -24.72 -21.22
N TYR A 52 9.30 -23.57 -21.78
CA TYR A 52 8.51 -22.34 -21.73
C TYR A 52 7.11 -22.60 -22.26
N ASN A 53 6.92 -23.22 -23.42
CA ASN A 53 5.61 -23.49 -24.02
C ASN A 53 4.82 -24.64 -23.39
N SER A 54 5.40 -25.39 -22.45
CA SER A 54 4.72 -26.50 -21.79
C SER A 54 3.53 -26.05 -20.94
N SER A 55 2.56 -26.94 -20.73
CA SER A 55 1.38 -26.68 -19.89
C SER A 55 1.77 -26.38 -18.43
N ARG A 56 2.85 -27.00 -17.94
CA ARG A 56 3.40 -26.76 -16.60
C ARG A 56 3.84 -25.31 -16.39
N ARG A 57 4.20 -24.60 -17.46
CA ARG A 57 4.61 -23.19 -17.46
C ARG A 57 3.52 -22.22 -17.91
N ASN A 58 2.27 -22.67 -18.06
CA ASN A 58 1.17 -21.80 -18.52
C ASN A 58 1.08 -20.50 -17.70
N TYR A 59 1.37 -20.53 -16.40
CA TYR A 59 1.37 -19.35 -15.52
C TYR A 59 2.28 -18.21 -16.00
N LEU A 60 3.39 -18.51 -16.69
CA LEU A 60 4.28 -17.50 -17.29
C LEU A 60 3.66 -16.80 -18.51
N ARG A 61 2.65 -17.41 -19.15
CA ARG A 61 1.97 -16.89 -20.34
C ARG A 61 0.57 -16.37 -20.07
N THR A 62 -0.11 -16.87 -19.05
CA THR A 62 -1.47 -16.49 -18.67
C THR A 62 -1.50 -15.33 -17.68
N TYR A 63 -0.53 -15.23 -16.78
CA TYR A 63 -0.38 -14.08 -15.89
C TYR A 63 0.62 -13.08 -16.49
N ARG A 64 0.20 -12.40 -17.58
CA ARG A 64 1.03 -11.37 -18.23
C ARG A 64 0.96 -10.05 -17.47
N ARG A 65 1.56 -10.00 -16.29
CA ARG A 65 1.96 -8.71 -15.72
C ARG A 65 3.32 -8.36 -16.32
N THR A 66 3.32 -7.59 -17.41
CA THR A 66 4.55 -7.01 -17.93
C THR A 66 5.05 -5.98 -16.92
N PRO A 67 6.25 -6.14 -16.36
CA PRO A 67 6.80 -5.16 -15.44
C PRO A 67 6.88 -3.79 -16.11
N ASN A 68 6.52 -2.73 -15.39
CA ASN A 68 6.78 -1.38 -15.90
C ASN A 68 8.28 -1.12 -15.91
N THR A 69 8.86 -0.98 -17.10
CA THR A 69 10.28 -0.68 -17.32
C THR A 69 10.54 0.77 -17.75
N ASN A 70 9.51 1.62 -17.76
CA ASN A 70 9.68 3.02 -18.11
C ASN A 70 10.49 3.75 -17.04
N THR A 71 11.31 4.70 -17.48
CA THR A 71 12.10 5.55 -16.57
C THR A 71 11.21 6.51 -15.79
N ILE A 72 11.61 6.81 -14.56
CA ILE A 72 11.00 7.87 -13.73
C ILE A 72 11.97 9.03 -13.69
N SER A 73 11.60 10.18 -14.27
CA SER A 73 12.49 11.32 -14.47
C SER A 73 12.20 12.53 -13.57
N THR A 74 11.11 12.50 -12.81
CA THR A 74 10.65 13.63 -12.00
C THR A 74 10.53 13.25 -10.54
N ALA A 75 11.02 14.12 -9.66
CA ALA A 75 10.78 14.02 -8.23
C ALA A 75 9.29 14.33 -7.90
N PRO A 76 8.70 13.70 -6.88
CA PRO A 76 7.34 14.03 -6.43
C PRO A 76 7.26 15.47 -5.90
N ASN A 77 6.18 16.17 -6.27
CA ASN A 77 5.84 17.45 -5.67
C ASN A 77 5.00 17.23 -4.41
N LEU A 78 5.48 17.67 -3.25
CA LEU A 78 4.81 17.47 -1.96
C LEU A 78 3.74 18.55 -1.75
N VAL A 79 2.49 18.10 -1.60
CA VAL A 79 1.29 18.96 -1.57
C VAL A 79 0.87 19.28 -0.13
N PHE A 80 0.93 18.32 0.78
CA PHE A 80 0.54 18.52 2.18
C PHE A 80 1.17 17.46 3.10
N PRO A 81 1.54 17.81 4.34
CA PRO A 81 1.67 19.17 4.86
C PRO A 81 2.85 19.91 4.20
N ILE A 82 2.67 21.19 3.91
CA ILE A 82 3.73 22.02 3.33
C ILE A 82 4.75 22.46 4.37
N ASN A 83 5.88 23.01 3.92
CA ASN A 83 7.00 23.35 4.82
C ASN A 83 6.58 24.31 5.96
N GLN A 84 6.84 23.87 7.19
CA GLN A 84 6.52 24.51 8.48
C GLN A 84 5.04 24.62 8.83
N GLU A 85 4.14 23.96 8.08
CA GLU A 85 2.71 23.97 8.38
C GLU A 85 2.40 23.34 9.74
N LEU A 86 1.48 23.96 10.49
CA LEU A 86 0.92 23.39 11.72
C LEU A 86 -0.26 22.50 11.34
N VAL A 87 -0.19 21.23 11.73
CA VAL A 87 -1.21 20.24 11.40
C VAL A 87 -1.95 19.81 12.66
N ASP A 88 -3.28 19.95 12.61
CA ASP A 88 -4.22 19.45 13.60
C ASP A 88 -5.37 18.71 12.87
N PRO A 89 -5.80 17.53 13.35
CA PRO A 89 -5.30 16.83 14.54
C PRO A 89 -3.91 16.19 14.33
N TYR A 90 -3.12 16.07 15.41
CA TYR A 90 -1.74 15.58 15.32
C TYR A 90 -1.64 14.07 15.04
N ASN A 91 -2.57 13.27 15.55
CA ASN A 91 -2.52 11.81 15.56
C ASN A 91 -3.20 11.18 14.33
N ASP A 92 -3.63 11.98 13.35
CA ASP A 92 -4.31 11.50 12.13
C ASP A 92 -4.03 12.45 10.94
N ILE A 93 -2.85 12.31 10.36
CA ILE A 93 -2.34 13.20 9.31
C ILE A 93 -2.21 12.42 8.01
N THR A 94 -2.72 12.96 6.90
CA THR A 94 -2.51 12.35 5.58
C THR A 94 -1.49 13.16 4.79
N LEU A 95 -0.28 12.62 4.64
CA LEU A 95 0.72 13.16 3.72
C LEU A 95 0.24 12.97 2.27
N ARG A 96 0.40 13.98 1.43
CA ARG A 96 -0.08 14.01 0.03
C ARG A 96 0.95 14.62 -0.89
N TRP A 97 1.11 14.03 -2.07
CA TRP A 97 1.98 14.50 -3.13
C TRP A 97 1.31 14.31 -4.48
N ASP A 98 1.83 14.97 -5.52
CA ASP A 98 1.34 14.77 -6.88
C ASP A 98 1.80 13.40 -7.42
N PRO A 99 0.92 12.66 -8.12
CA PRO A 99 1.29 11.40 -8.77
C PRO A 99 2.46 11.60 -9.75
N VAL A 100 3.45 10.71 -9.69
CA VAL A 100 4.61 10.74 -10.58
C VAL A 100 4.37 9.80 -11.77
N PRO A 101 4.53 10.27 -13.02
CA PRO A 101 4.43 9.42 -14.20
C PRO A 101 5.36 8.20 -14.13
N ASN A 102 4.87 7.05 -14.57
CA ASN A 102 5.57 5.76 -14.53
C ASN A 102 5.91 5.22 -13.12
N ALA A 103 5.56 5.91 -12.04
CA ALA A 103 5.68 5.37 -10.69
C ALA A 103 4.56 4.35 -10.41
N GLY A 104 4.93 3.15 -9.96
CA GLY A 104 3.98 2.15 -9.49
C GLY A 104 3.81 2.15 -7.97
N PHE A 105 4.80 2.71 -7.27
CA PHE A 105 4.94 2.67 -5.83
C PHE A 105 5.70 3.90 -5.34
N TYR A 106 5.59 4.16 -4.04
CA TYR A 106 6.28 5.23 -3.35
C TYR A 106 6.84 4.71 -2.04
N VAL A 107 8.10 5.06 -1.78
CA VAL A 107 8.71 4.98 -0.45
C VAL A 107 8.55 6.34 0.20
N VAL A 108 7.99 6.37 1.40
CA VAL A 108 7.82 7.60 2.19
C VAL A 108 8.63 7.46 3.46
N GLU A 109 9.53 8.39 3.67
CA GLU A 109 10.40 8.42 4.84
C GLU A 109 9.96 9.56 5.75
N VAL A 110 9.75 9.26 7.03
CA VAL A 110 9.28 10.23 8.02
C VAL A 110 10.20 10.21 9.22
N SER A 111 10.79 11.36 9.55
CA SER A 111 11.76 11.53 10.63
C SER A 111 11.26 12.54 11.66
N ARG A 112 11.75 12.37 12.89
CA ARG A 112 11.60 13.32 14.01
C ARG A 112 12.93 13.96 14.40
N SER A 113 14.04 13.51 13.81
CA SER A 113 15.37 14.02 14.11
C SER A 113 15.68 15.24 13.26
N SER A 114 16.63 16.04 13.76
CA SER A 114 17.16 17.21 13.06
C SER A 114 17.94 16.87 11.78
N SER A 115 18.14 15.58 11.48
CA SER A 115 18.64 15.05 10.21
C SER A 115 17.81 13.84 9.81
N MET A 116 17.44 13.73 8.53
CA MET A 116 16.76 12.53 8.00
C MET A 116 17.69 11.32 7.86
N ASP A 117 19.01 11.50 8.00
CA ASP A 117 19.99 10.42 7.81
C ASP A 117 20.25 9.60 9.08
N VAL A 118 19.70 10.03 10.23
CA VAL A 118 19.99 9.44 11.56
C VAL A 118 18.89 8.52 12.05
N ASP A 119 17.62 8.97 12.00
CA ASP A 119 16.46 8.19 12.45
C ASP A 119 15.24 8.55 11.60
N TYR A 120 14.69 7.58 10.87
CA TYR A 120 13.48 7.73 10.09
C TYR A 120 12.70 6.42 10.02
N LYS A 121 11.38 6.55 9.91
CA LYS A 121 10.48 5.44 9.60
C LYS A 121 10.24 5.38 8.10
N VAL A 122 10.21 4.17 7.57
CA VAL A 122 9.97 3.90 6.15
C VAL A 122 8.59 3.30 5.96
N TYR A 123 7.84 3.83 5.00
CA TYR A 123 6.54 3.33 4.58
C TYR A 123 6.53 3.11 3.07
N THR A 124 5.75 2.14 2.62
CA THR A 124 5.55 1.86 1.19
C THR A 124 4.08 1.93 0.84
N THR A 125 3.73 2.61 -0.24
CA THR A 125 2.35 2.74 -0.71
C THR A 125 2.29 2.76 -2.24
N LYS A 126 1.16 2.34 -2.82
CA LYS A 126 0.86 2.51 -4.25
C LYS A 126 0.18 3.85 -4.54
N ASN A 127 -0.39 4.46 -3.52
CA ASN A 127 -1.19 5.67 -3.64
C ASN A 127 -0.32 6.92 -3.47
N PRO A 128 -0.70 8.06 -4.06
CA PRO A 128 0.00 9.34 -3.91
C PRO A 128 -0.30 10.02 -2.55
N PHE A 129 -0.55 9.21 -1.52
CA PHE A 129 -0.82 9.65 -0.16
C PHE A 129 -0.44 8.58 0.85
N LEU A 130 -0.13 9.03 2.07
CA LEU A 130 0.14 8.18 3.22
C LEU A 130 -0.56 8.74 4.46
N ARG A 131 -1.43 7.94 5.07
CA ARG A 131 -2.06 8.29 6.35
C ARG A 131 -1.18 7.83 7.49
N LEU A 132 -0.76 8.77 8.32
CA LEU A 132 0.01 8.57 9.53
C LEU A 132 -0.88 8.70 10.76
N ARG A 133 -0.75 7.75 11.67
CA ARG A 133 -1.42 7.76 12.97
C ARG A 133 -0.40 7.80 14.11
N ASN A 134 -0.85 8.21 15.29
CA ASN A 134 -0.05 8.16 16.53
C ASN A 134 1.25 8.97 16.46
N LEU A 135 1.24 10.11 15.77
CA LEU A 135 2.30 11.11 15.91
C LEU A 135 2.26 11.72 17.30
N LEU A 136 3.32 12.40 17.71
CA LEU A 136 3.40 13.02 19.02
C LEU A 136 2.83 14.45 18.94
N ALA A 137 2.05 14.83 19.96
CA ALA A 137 1.54 16.19 20.10
C ALA A 137 2.67 17.22 20.24
N ASN A 138 2.39 18.46 19.83
CA ASN A 138 3.24 19.63 20.03
C ASN A 138 4.70 19.41 19.59
N ARG A 139 4.92 18.77 18.44
CA ARG A 139 6.28 18.55 17.90
C ARG A 139 6.60 19.60 16.84
N PRO A 140 7.78 20.24 16.93
CA PRO A 140 8.13 21.35 16.06
C PRO A 140 8.80 20.96 14.73
N ASP A 141 9.24 19.70 14.56
CA ASP A 141 10.07 19.30 13.41
C ASP A 141 9.84 17.83 13.03
N TYR A 142 8.68 17.53 12.45
CA TYR A 142 8.53 16.32 11.64
C TYR A 142 9.05 16.59 10.25
N ARG A 143 9.84 15.67 9.70
CA ARG A 143 10.39 15.78 8.35
C ARG A 143 9.94 14.62 7.50
N TRP A 144 9.69 14.87 6.23
CA TRP A 144 9.30 13.81 5.32
C TRP A 144 9.78 14.06 3.89
N ARG A 145 10.01 12.97 3.17
CA ARG A 145 10.26 12.96 1.73
C ARG A 145 9.64 11.73 1.10
N VAL A 146 9.46 11.79 -0.22
CA VAL A 146 8.87 10.72 -1.01
C VAL A 146 9.81 10.34 -2.15
N THR A 147 10.01 9.05 -2.35
CA THR A 147 10.83 8.47 -3.41
C THR A 147 9.96 7.56 -4.27
N PRO A 148 9.66 7.92 -5.53
CA PRO A 148 8.80 7.13 -6.41
C PRO A 148 9.60 6.00 -7.05
N TYR A 149 9.03 4.81 -7.22
CA TYR A 149 9.71 3.73 -7.94
C TYR A 149 8.73 2.86 -8.72
N ASN A 150 9.26 2.03 -9.62
CA ASN A 150 8.49 0.99 -10.29
C ASN A 150 9.27 -0.34 -10.29
N GLU A 151 8.82 -1.29 -11.09
CA GLU A 151 9.28 -2.68 -11.00
C GLU A 151 10.67 -2.91 -11.56
N ALA A 152 11.18 -2.00 -12.39
CA ALA A 152 12.51 -2.09 -12.97
C ALA A 152 13.36 -0.82 -12.78
N TYR A 153 12.81 0.24 -12.19
CA TYR A 153 13.47 1.52 -12.03
C TYR A 153 13.43 1.96 -10.55
N PHE A 154 14.60 1.89 -9.90
CA PHE A 154 14.80 2.18 -8.46
C PHE A 154 15.75 3.37 -8.22
N ASP A 155 16.60 3.70 -9.20
CA ASP A 155 17.54 4.83 -9.10
C ASP A 155 16.83 6.13 -9.50
N VAL A 156 16.13 6.70 -8.52
CA VAL A 156 15.17 7.78 -8.69
C VAL A 156 15.44 8.95 -7.76
N VAL A 157 15.09 10.14 -8.23
CA VAL A 157 15.23 11.37 -7.44
C VAL A 157 14.10 11.46 -6.42
N SER A 158 14.46 11.50 -5.14
CA SER A 158 13.52 11.79 -4.05
C SER A 158 13.01 13.23 -4.13
N SER A 159 11.84 13.47 -3.55
CA SER A 159 11.35 14.84 -3.32
C SER A 159 12.32 15.61 -2.41
N PRO A 160 12.33 16.95 -2.48
CA PRO A 160 12.88 17.76 -1.41
C PRO A 160 12.25 17.40 -0.06
N ILE A 161 13.02 17.52 1.01
CA ILE A 161 12.53 17.30 2.36
C ILE A 161 11.60 18.45 2.74
N GLN A 162 10.37 18.13 3.12
CA GLN A 162 9.47 19.07 3.77
C GLN A 162 9.39 18.83 5.27
N ARG A 163 9.01 19.88 6.00
CA ARG A 163 8.89 19.86 7.45
C ARG A 163 7.49 20.28 7.86
N PHE A 164 6.96 19.74 8.93
CA PHE A 164 5.70 20.19 9.51
C PHE A 164 5.72 20.07 11.03
N LYS A 165 4.77 20.76 11.65
CA LYS A 165 4.56 20.79 13.09
C LYS A 165 3.27 20.09 13.42
N THR A 166 3.23 19.38 14.53
CA THR A 166 1.98 18.84 15.07
C THR A 166 1.44 19.76 16.16
N GLY A 167 0.14 20.02 16.14
CA GLY A 167 -0.52 20.72 17.23
C GLY A 167 -0.84 19.80 18.41
N ILE A 168 -1.80 20.22 19.22
CA ILE A 168 -2.21 19.53 20.45
C ILE A 168 -3.58 18.86 20.33
N VAL A 169 -4.28 19.07 19.21
CA VAL A 169 -5.62 18.53 19.02
C VAL A 169 -5.50 17.07 18.63
N ASN A 170 -6.15 16.21 19.42
CA ASN A 170 -6.31 14.80 19.07
C ASN A 170 -7.49 14.62 18.12
N SER A 171 -7.29 13.82 17.09
CA SER A 171 -8.36 13.22 16.31
C SER A 171 -9.12 12.30 17.25
N VAL A 172 -10.45 12.36 17.18
CA VAL A 172 -11.32 11.39 17.87
C VAL A 172 -10.92 10.01 17.34
N SER A 173 -10.52 9.09 18.22
CA SER A 173 -9.95 7.81 17.80
C SER A 173 -10.92 7.05 16.92
N GLN A 174 -10.55 6.86 15.65
CA GLN A 174 -11.27 5.92 14.79
C GLN A 174 -10.95 4.51 15.25
N ILE A 175 -12.02 3.72 15.45
CA ILE A 175 -11.96 2.30 15.82
C ILE A 175 -11.17 1.54 14.74
N GLU A 176 -10.03 0.95 15.09
CA GLU A 176 -9.13 0.27 14.14
C GLU A 176 -9.77 -0.97 13.51
N GLU A 177 -10.73 -1.57 14.20
CA GLU A 177 -11.46 -2.75 13.77
C GLU A 177 -12.51 -2.47 12.68
N ILE A 178 -12.78 -1.20 12.36
CA ILE A 178 -13.77 -0.80 11.34
C ILE A 178 -13.04 -0.24 10.12
N SER A 179 -13.11 -0.98 9.00
CA SER A 179 -12.58 -0.55 7.70
C SER A 179 -13.49 0.51 7.06
N TYR A 180 -14.81 0.30 7.16
CA TYR A 180 -15.82 1.16 6.55
C TYR A 180 -17.10 1.17 7.40
N MET A 181 -17.78 2.31 7.42
CA MET A 181 -19.10 2.48 8.03
C MET A 181 -19.85 3.58 7.29
N ASP A 182 -21.12 3.35 6.93
CA ASP A 182 -22.02 4.37 6.41
C ASP A 182 -23.46 4.17 6.86
N ILE A 183 -24.26 5.24 6.74
CA ILE A 183 -25.68 5.26 7.09
C ILE A 183 -26.48 5.47 5.81
N VAL A 184 -27.38 4.54 5.51
CA VAL A 184 -28.15 4.51 4.26
C VAL A 184 -29.66 4.32 4.55
N PRO A 185 -30.56 5.08 3.89
CA PRO A 185 -30.27 6.30 3.14
C PRO A 185 -29.85 7.44 4.09
N ASN A 186 -29.32 8.53 3.55
CA ASN A 186 -29.13 9.78 4.29
C ASN A 186 -29.28 10.93 3.29
N PRO A 187 -30.40 11.70 3.30
CA PRO A 187 -31.43 11.80 4.35
C PRO A 187 -32.41 10.61 4.45
N ILE A 188 -33.03 10.42 5.62
CA ILE A 188 -34.02 9.36 5.91
C ILE A 188 -35.40 9.99 6.11
N SER A 189 -36.42 9.45 5.46
CA SER A 189 -37.82 9.83 5.74
C SER A 189 -38.30 9.26 7.07
N GLN A 190 -39.04 10.06 7.84
CA GLN A 190 -39.65 9.64 9.10
C GLN A 190 -40.43 8.32 8.98
N GLY A 191 -40.23 7.40 9.93
CA GLY A 191 -40.87 6.08 9.95
C GLY A 191 -40.16 5.01 9.12
N LYS A 192 -39.00 5.32 8.51
CA LYS A 192 -38.12 4.32 7.88
C LYS A 192 -36.98 3.92 8.81
N SER A 193 -36.60 2.65 8.82
CA SER A 193 -35.44 2.18 9.58
C SER A 193 -34.15 2.79 9.05
N ILE A 194 -33.28 3.19 9.98
CA ILE A 194 -31.93 3.66 9.71
C ILE A 194 -31.06 2.42 9.53
N GLU A 195 -30.41 2.29 8.37
CA GLU A 195 -29.49 1.19 8.12
C GLU A 195 -28.05 1.66 8.27
N ILE A 196 -27.31 0.99 9.15
CA ILE A 196 -25.87 1.20 9.32
C ILE A 196 -25.17 0.04 8.63
N TRP A 197 -24.39 0.34 7.62
CA TRP A 197 -23.62 -0.62 6.83
C TRP A 197 -22.16 -0.52 7.24
N MET A 198 -21.54 -1.63 7.61
CA MET A 198 -20.17 -1.66 8.13
C MET A 198 -19.36 -2.78 7.49
N ASN A 199 -18.05 -2.56 7.34
CA ASN A 199 -17.07 -3.59 7.06
C ASN A 199 -16.03 -3.61 8.18
N ASN A 200 -15.98 -4.72 8.92
CA ASN A 200 -15.15 -4.87 10.10
C ASN A 200 -13.94 -5.77 9.81
N LEU A 201 -12.75 -5.33 10.19
CA LEU A 201 -11.49 -6.08 10.06
C LEU A 201 -11.37 -7.22 11.10
N ALA A 202 -12.05 -7.09 12.23
CA ALA A 202 -12.08 -8.05 13.33
C ALA A 202 -13.47 -8.09 14.02
N ASN A 203 -13.70 -9.11 14.86
CA ASN A 203 -14.85 -9.15 15.75
C ASN A 203 -14.61 -8.24 16.94
N PHE A 204 -15.59 -7.42 17.34
CA PHE A 204 -15.47 -6.56 18.53
C PHE A 204 -16.83 -6.29 19.19
N GLN A 205 -16.80 -5.72 20.39
CA GLN A 205 -17.98 -5.26 21.12
C GLN A 205 -17.96 -3.74 21.31
N GLY A 206 -19.14 -3.12 21.22
CA GLY A 206 -19.28 -1.68 21.40
C GLY A 206 -20.69 -1.24 21.74
N ASN A 207 -20.85 0.05 22.04
CA ASN A 207 -22.11 0.69 22.36
C ASN A 207 -22.50 1.61 21.21
N ILE A 208 -23.75 1.52 20.77
CA ILE A 208 -24.32 2.42 19.78
C ILE A 208 -25.17 3.46 20.51
N SER A 209 -24.97 4.73 20.21
CA SER A 209 -25.83 5.81 20.70
C SER A 209 -26.15 6.81 19.60
N MET A 210 -27.30 7.47 19.70
CA MET A 210 -27.65 8.56 18.80
C MET A 210 -28.06 9.78 19.61
N ILE A 211 -27.53 10.94 19.24
CA ILE A 211 -27.84 12.22 19.86
C ILE A 211 -28.41 13.18 18.81
N ASN A 212 -29.34 14.05 19.21
CA ASN A 212 -29.83 15.12 18.36
C ASN A 212 -28.90 16.35 18.40
N ALA A 213 -29.20 17.37 17.59
CA ALA A 213 -28.44 18.63 17.57
C ALA A 213 -28.43 19.40 18.92
N ALA A 214 -29.36 19.11 19.83
CA ALA A 214 -29.39 19.66 21.18
C ALA A 214 -28.56 18.84 22.18
N GLY A 215 -27.87 17.78 21.74
CA GLY A 215 -27.07 16.88 22.58
C GLY A 215 -27.89 15.87 23.38
N VAL A 216 -29.20 15.79 23.16
CA VAL A 216 -30.07 14.83 23.85
C VAL A 216 -29.92 13.46 23.20
N LYS A 217 -29.65 12.43 24.00
CA LYS A 217 -29.59 11.04 23.55
C LYS A 217 -30.99 10.53 23.25
N VAL A 218 -31.21 10.12 22.00
CA VAL A 218 -32.51 9.63 21.49
C VAL A 218 -32.54 8.13 21.25
N PHE A 219 -31.37 7.48 21.21
CA PHE A 219 -31.24 6.04 21.07
C PHE A 219 -29.97 5.54 21.75
N GLU A 220 -30.04 4.34 22.32
CA GLU A 220 -28.91 3.65 22.90
C GLU A 220 -29.07 2.12 22.78
N ARG A 221 -27.98 1.44 22.45
CA ARG A 221 -27.86 -0.02 22.49
C ARG A 221 -26.48 -0.37 23.02
N ALA A 222 -26.44 -0.92 24.23
CA ALA A 222 -25.20 -1.34 24.88
C ALA A 222 -24.78 -2.75 24.46
N ASN A 223 -23.48 -3.04 24.55
CA ASN A 223 -22.87 -4.37 24.32
C ASN A 223 -23.26 -5.01 22.98
N GLN A 224 -23.35 -4.21 21.91
CA GLN A 224 -23.55 -4.71 20.56
C GLN A 224 -22.29 -5.46 20.12
N PHE A 225 -22.47 -6.70 19.67
CA PHE A 225 -21.42 -7.48 19.02
C PHE A 225 -21.40 -7.17 17.52
N PHE A 226 -20.21 -6.95 16.98
CA PHE A 226 -19.97 -6.67 15.56
C PHE A 226 -19.14 -7.79 14.96
N ASN A 227 -19.64 -8.39 13.87
CA ASN A 227 -18.96 -9.50 13.22
C ASN A 227 -17.91 -9.00 12.22
N LYS A 228 -16.81 -9.73 12.10
CA LYS A 228 -15.81 -9.54 11.04
C LYS A 228 -16.47 -9.72 9.67
N GLY A 229 -16.09 -8.85 8.72
CA GLY A 229 -16.68 -8.80 7.39
C GLY A 229 -17.81 -7.76 7.34
N ASP A 230 -18.77 -7.98 6.43
CA ASP A 230 -19.89 -7.06 6.25
C ASP A 230 -20.93 -7.27 7.35
N ASP A 231 -21.33 -6.18 8.00
CA ASP A 231 -22.34 -6.17 9.06
C ASP A 231 -23.38 -5.07 8.76
N LYS A 232 -24.63 -5.35 9.18
CA LYS A 232 -25.76 -4.44 8.96
C LYS A 232 -26.58 -4.31 10.23
N ILE A 233 -26.74 -3.07 10.69
CA ILE A 233 -27.50 -2.75 11.90
C ILE A 233 -28.70 -1.89 11.54
N LEU A 234 -29.86 -2.26 12.09
CA LEU A 234 -31.11 -1.53 11.94
C LEU A 234 -31.46 -0.78 13.23
N ILE A 235 -31.75 0.51 13.09
CA ILE A 235 -32.26 1.38 14.17
C ILE A 235 -33.64 1.92 13.75
N PRO A 236 -34.70 1.65 14.53
CA PRO A 236 -36.03 2.23 14.28
C PRO A 236 -36.00 3.76 14.45
N SER A 237 -36.64 4.50 13.54
CA SER A 237 -36.72 5.97 13.60
C SER A 237 -38.12 6.50 13.96
N ASP A 238 -39.07 5.63 14.29
CA ASP A 238 -40.50 5.96 14.43
C ASP A 238 -40.77 7.07 15.46
N ASN A 239 -39.97 7.10 16.52
CA ASN A 239 -40.09 8.06 17.63
C ASN A 239 -39.09 9.22 17.53
N MET A 240 -38.39 9.38 16.40
CA MET A 240 -37.42 10.44 16.19
C MET A 240 -38.06 11.60 15.44
N ALA A 241 -37.87 12.82 15.95
CA ALA A 241 -38.31 14.04 15.28
C ALA A 241 -37.46 14.31 14.01
N LYS A 242 -37.97 15.14 13.11
CA LYS A 242 -37.19 15.61 11.96
C LYS A 242 -36.05 16.49 12.45
N GLY A 243 -34.85 16.31 11.89
CA GLY A 243 -33.69 17.08 12.30
C GLY A 243 -32.34 16.43 12.04
N LEU A 244 -31.32 17.03 12.64
CA LEU A 244 -29.93 16.59 12.56
C LEU A 244 -29.59 15.69 13.76
N TYR A 245 -28.96 14.56 13.46
CA TYR A 245 -28.53 13.55 14.41
C TYR A 245 -27.07 13.17 14.22
N PHE A 246 -26.43 12.77 15.31
CA PHE A 246 -25.11 12.17 15.32
C PHE A 246 -25.20 10.76 15.92
N LEU A 247 -24.82 9.77 15.12
CA LEU A 247 -24.69 8.37 15.53
C LEU A 247 -23.27 8.15 16.03
N ASN A 248 -23.11 7.63 17.24
CA ASN A 248 -21.83 7.27 17.83
C ASN A 248 -21.76 5.76 18.05
N ILE A 249 -20.64 5.14 17.64
CA ILE A 249 -20.25 3.79 18.06
C ILE A 249 -19.03 3.95 18.98
N ASN A 250 -19.18 3.55 20.23
CA ASN A 250 -18.12 3.61 21.24
C ASN A 250 -17.62 2.18 21.53
N THR A 251 -16.34 1.94 21.38
CA THR A 251 -15.67 0.68 21.76
C THR A 251 -14.63 0.95 22.85
N THR A 252 -13.87 -0.08 23.23
CA THR A 252 -12.70 0.08 24.10
C THR A 252 -11.58 0.89 23.43
N GLU A 253 -11.47 0.81 22.10
CA GLU A 253 -10.42 1.46 21.31
C GLU A 253 -10.77 2.89 20.87
N GLY A 254 -12.06 3.21 20.75
CA GLY A 254 -12.44 4.55 20.31
C GLY A 254 -13.90 4.83 20.05
N ILE A 255 -14.14 5.98 19.42
CA ILE A 255 -15.47 6.48 19.10
C ILE A 255 -15.53 6.85 17.63
N ILE A 256 -16.46 6.26 16.88
CA ILE A 256 -16.80 6.72 15.53
C ILE A 256 -18.12 7.48 15.57
N THR A 257 -18.12 8.67 14.98
CA THR A 257 -19.32 9.51 14.83
C THR A 257 -19.71 9.65 13.36
N LYS A 258 -20.99 9.45 13.04
CA LYS A 258 -21.57 9.65 11.71
C LYS A 258 -22.79 10.58 11.78
N LYS A 259 -22.86 11.50 10.83
CA LYS A 259 -23.95 12.49 10.71
C LYS A 259 -25.14 11.88 9.96
N LEU A 260 -26.34 12.09 10.47
CA LEU A 260 -27.60 11.66 9.86
C LEU A 260 -28.62 12.81 9.82
N ILE A 261 -29.38 12.93 8.74
CA ILE A 261 -30.50 13.87 8.62
C ILE A 261 -31.81 13.09 8.49
N LEU A 262 -32.78 13.37 9.37
CA LEU A 262 -34.15 12.84 9.31
C LEU A 262 -35.11 13.90 8.77
N GLN A 263 -35.92 13.56 7.77
CA GLN A 263 -36.84 14.46 7.02
C GLN A 263 -38.29 13.98 7.02
#